data_AF-A0A966WCJ4-F1
#
_entry.id   AF-A0A966WCJ4-F1
#
_cell.length_a   1.000
_cell.length_b   1.000
_cell.length_c   1.000
_cell.angle_alpha   90.00
_cell.angle_beta   90.00
_cell.angle_gamma   90.00
#
_symmetry.space_group_name_H-M   'P 1'
#
loop_
_entity.id
_entity.type
_entity.pdbx_description
1 polymer ?
#
loop_
_entity_poly.entity_id
_entity_poly.type
_entity_poly.pdbx_seq_one_letter_code
_entity_poly.pdbx_strand_id
1 'polypeptide(L)' 'RALHAAVLDSHDDHRLAMSLALLGLRCDGVAVRDPEVVAKSWPDYWAAMAGGLGLEIRDEPHR' A
#
# COMPACT_ATOMS: atom_id res chain seq x y z
N ARG A 1 7.61 -20.08 -5.29
CA ARG A 1 6.83 -19.96 -4.04
C ARG A 1 5.73 -18.93 -4.26
N ALA A 2 4.54 -19.15 -3.72
CA ALA A 2 3.46 -18.16 -3.77
C ALA A 2 3.67 -17.06 -2.72
N LEU A 3 3.17 -15.86 -3.00
CA LEU A 3 3.01 -14.81 -2.00
C LEU A 3 1.83 -15.14 -1.08
N HIS A 4 1.87 -14.63 0.15
CA HIS A 4 0.78 -14.76 1.11
C HIS A 4 0.39 -13.35 1.60
N ALA A 5 -0.90 -13.18 1.90
CA ALA A 5 -1.43 -11.96 2.48
C ALA A 5 -0.75 -11.64 3.82
N ALA A 6 -0.46 -10.36 4.04
CA ALA A 6 0.14 -9.86 5.27
C ALA A 6 -0.15 -8.37 5.44
N VAL A 7 -0.15 -7.92 6.71
CA VAL A 7 -0.11 -6.50 7.06
C VAL A 7 1.35 -6.11 7.27
N LEU A 8 1.86 -5.23 6.42
CA LEU A 8 3.26 -4.86 6.32
C LEU A 8 3.48 -3.48 6.96
N ASP A 9 4.58 -3.35 7.70
CA ASP A 9 5.00 -2.08 8.31
C ASP A 9 6.04 -1.40 7.41
N SER A 10 5.84 -0.10 7.15
CA SER A 10 6.76 0.71 6.36
C SER A 10 7.82 1.41 7.19
N HIS A 11 7.74 1.32 8.52
CA HIS A 11 8.64 1.96 9.48
C HIS A 11 8.85 3.44 9.19
N ASP A 12 7.74 4.16 8.92
CA ASP A 12 7.72 5.59 8.61
C ASP A 12 8.43 6.02 7.30
N ASP A 13 8.82 5.05 6.45
CA ASP A 13 9.46 5.30 5.16
C ASP A 13 8.44 5.29 4.01
N HIS A 14 8.22 6.48 3.42
CA HIS A 14 7.33 6.67 2.27
C HIS A 14 7.70 5.81 1.06
N ARG A 15 9.00 5.56 0.82
CA ARG A 15 9.46 4.74 -0.30
C ARG A 15 9.15 3.28 -0.08
N LEU A 16 9.32 2.81 1.16
CA LEU A 16 8.98 1.45 1.52
C LEU A 16 7.46 1.24 1.41
N ALA A 17 6.65 2.16 1.95
CA ALA A 17 5.20 2.11 1.82
C ALA A 17 4.73 2.03 0.36
N MET A 18 5.26 2.90 -0.51
CA MET A 18 4.96 2.87 -1.96
C MET A 18 5.41 1.56 -2.62
N SER A 19 6.55 0.99 -2.21
CA SER A 19 7.04 -0.27 -2.79
C SER A 19 6.19 -1.46 -2.36
N LEU A 20 5.78 -1.51 -1.09
CA LEU A 20 4.95 -2.58 -0.53
C LEU A 20 3.53 -2.58 -1.10
N ALA A 21 2.96 -1.40 -1.37
CA ALA A 21 1.65 -1.26 -2.00
C ALA A 21 1.52 -2.02 -3.33
N LEU A 22 2.59 -2.09 -4.11
CA LEU A 22 2.62 -2.80 -5.39
C LEU A 22 2.44 -4.32 -5.25
N LEU A 23 2.71 -4.89 -4.07
CA LEU A 23 2.45 -6.31 -3.81
C LEU A 23 0.95 -6.63 -3.88
N GLY A 24 0.08 -5.65 -3.57
CA GLY A 24 -1.37 -5.77 -3.68
C GLY A 24 -1.86 -6.02 -5.11
N LEU A 25 -1.07 -5.70 -6.13
CA LEU A 25 -1.39 -6.01 -7.53
C LEU A 25 -1.25 -7.51 -7.86
N ARG A 26 -0.60 -8.29 -6.99
CA ARG A 26 -0.29 -9.72 -7.23
C ARG A 26 -0.80 -10.64 -6.13
N CYS A 27 -1.09 -10.11 -4.96
CA CYS A 27 -1.55 -10.88 -3.81
C CYS A 27 -2.68 -10.11 -3.12
N ASP A 28 -3.89 -10.65 -3.22
CA ASP A 28 -5.03 -10.12 -2.48
C ASP A 28 -4.77 -10.18 -0.98
N GLY A 29 -5.26 -9.18 -0.24
CA GLY A 29 -5.13 -9.11 1.21
C GLY A 29 -3.79 -8.60 1.74
N VAL A 30 -2.91 -8.07 0.88
CA VAL A 30 -1.77 -7.26 1.35
C VAL A 30 -2.28 -5.90 1.84
N ALA A 31 -1.87 -5.50 3.04
CA ALA A 31 -2.12 -4.18 3.59
C ALA A 31 -0.81 -3.53 4.04
N VAL A 32 -0.73 -2.20 3.97
CA VAL A 32 0.40 -1.41 4.46
C VAL A 32 -0.10 -0.56 5.63
N ARG A 33 0.59 -0.63 6.78
CA ARG A 33 0.29 0.24 7.93
C ARG A 33 0.70 1.67 7.65
N ASP A 34 -0.02 2.60 8.27
CA ASP A 34 0.23 4.05 8.22
C ASP A 34 0.38 4.56 6.77
N PRO A 35 -0.61 4.30 5.90
CA PRO A 35 -0.53 4.63 4.48
C PRO A 35 -0.39 6.13 4.20
N GLU A 36 -0.68 7.00 5.16
CA GLU A 36 -0.49 8.44 5.10
C GLU A 36 0.98 8.86 4.95
N VAL A 37 1.93 7.98 5.32
CA VAL A 37 3.37 8.25 5.24
C VAL A 37 3.83 8.66 3.84
N VAL A 38 3.15 8.16 2.79
CA VAL A 38 3.48 8.48 1.39
C VAL A 38 3.27 9.95 1.06
N ALA A 39 2.40 10.64 1.80
CA ALA A 39 2.11 12.06 1.59
C ALA A 39 3.32 12.97 1.88
N LYS A 40 4.35 12.47 2.58
CA LYS A 40 5.64 13.16 2.75
C LYS A 40 6.29 13.52 1.40
N SER A 41 6.10 12.68 0.37
CA SER A 41 6.69 12.89 -0.97
C SER A 41 5.67 12.98 -2.09
N TRP A 42 4.55 12.26 -1.98
CA TRP A 42 3.55 12.17 -3.03
C TRP A 42 2.14 12.03 -2.43
N PRO A 43 1.48 13.16 -2.12
CA PRO A 43 0.14 13.16 -1.52
C PRO A 43 -0.92 12.39 -2.31
N ASP A 44 -0.84 12.45 -3.65
CA ASP A 44 -1.82 11.81 -4.55
C ASP A 44 -1.46 10.37 -4.94
N TYR A 45 -0.46 9.75 -4.29
CA TYR A 45 0.05 8.42 -4.66
C TYR A 45 -1.06 7.38 -4.80
N TRP A 46 -1.90 7.27 -3.77
CA TRP A 46 -3.00 6.31 -3.72
C TRP A 46 -4.02 6.50 -4.84
N ALA A 47 -4.45 7.74 -5.09
CA ALA A 47 -5.35 8.06 -6.20
C ALA A 47 -4.72 7.74 -7.56
N ALA A 48 -3.42 8.02 -7.73
CA ALA A 48 -2.68 7.71 -8.95
C ALA A 48 -2.56 6.19 -9.17
N MET A 49 -2.31 5.40 -8.12
CA MET A 49 -2.23 3.93 -8.25
C MET A 49 -3.59 3.30 -8.55
N ALA A 50 -4.66 3.80 -7.93
CA ALA A 50 -6.03 3.36 -8.23
C ALA A 50 -6.41 3.67 -9.69
N GLY A 51 -6.18 4.91 -10.16
CA GLY A 51 -6.52 5.33 -11.52
C GLY A 51 -5.60 4.77 -12.61
N GLY A 52 -4.32 4.58 -12.30
CA GLY A 52 -3.31 4.19 -13.29
C GLY A 52 -3.09 2.68 -13.38
N LEU A 53 -3.12 1.98 -12.24
CA LEU A 53 -2.81 0.54 -12.15
C LEU A 53 -4.01 -0.30 -11.69
N GLY A 54 -5.15 0.33 -11.36
CA GLY A 54 -6.31 -0.38 -10.83
C GLY A 54 -6.08 -0.94 -9.44
N LEU A 55 -5.17 -0.37 -8.65
CA LEU A 55 -4.95 -0.80 -7.27
C LEU A 55 -6.22 -0.57 -6.44
N GLU A 56 -6.80 -1.64 -5.92
CA GLU A 56 -7.95 -1.54 -5.03
C GLU A 56 -7.51 -1.01 -3.67
N ILE A 57 -8.12 0.10 -3.25
CA ILE A 57 -7.85 0.72 -1.95
C ILE A 57 -9.01 0.42 -1.03
N ARG A 58 -8.71 -0.22 0.10
CA ARG A 58 -9.67 -0.55 1.15
C ARG A 58 -9.19 0.08 2.44
N ASP A 59 -10.04 0.91 3.02
CA ASP A 59 -9.77 1.54 4.30
C ASP A 59 -10.29 0.61 5.39
N GLU A 60 -9.42 -0.24 5.91
CA GLU A 60 -9.75 -1.20 6.97
C GLU A 60 -9.23 -0.67 8.31
N PRO A 61 -10.12 -0.33 9.27
CA PRO A 61 -9.67 0.12 10.59
C PRO A 61 -8.89 -1.01 11.27
N HIS A 62 -7.64 -0.74 11.62
CA HIS A 62 -6.78 -1.70 12.30
C HIS A 62 -7.40 -2.14 13.64
N ARG A 63 -7.70 -3.44 13.77
CA ARG A 63 -7.95 -4.13 15.04
C ARG A 63 -6.65 -4.60 15.67
#